data_AF-A0A970LJF5-F1
#
_entry.id   AF-A0A970LJF5-F1
#
_cell.length_a   1.000
_cell.length_b   1.000
_cell.length_c   1.000
_cell.angle_alpha   90.00
_cell.angle_beta   90.00
_cell.angle_gamma   90.00
#
_symmetry.space_group_name_H-M   'P 1'
#
loop_
_entity.id
_entity.type
_entity.pdbx_description
1 polymer ?
#
loop_
_entity_poly.entity_id
_entity_poly.type
_entity_poly.pdbx_seq_one_letter_code
_entity_poly.pdbx_strand_id
1 'polypeptide(L)'
;NILLVEPGYGKYVIKYFKNFIYKWDRENIAKLINEELRVAIEDELEQEALIFLDIIKKLKLSLDAQNIINILKCSNDFAIVMALDFWKNREEGEITNIDKADEINKGIEKLSRELKEEKFSGARWLLLYETLIHELMPSEFTSPPLDDDFFKKLYEHKVTFYQSSSDKL
;
A
#
# COMPACT_ATOMS: atom_id res chain seq x y z
N ASN A 1 -22.25 6.68 3.38
CA ASN A 1 -21.02 5.89 3.19
C ASN A 1 -21.36 4.41 3.32
N ILE A 2 -21.72 3.73 2.22
CA ILE A 2 -22.18 2.32 2.22
C ILE A 2 -21.07 1.34 2.65
N LEU A 3 -19.80 1.77 2.55
CA LEU A 3 -18.63 0.98 2.94
C LEU A 3 -18.54 0.77 4.47
N LEU A 4 -18.99 1.75 5.26
CA LEU A 4 -19.01 1.68 6.74
C LEU A 4 -20.01 0.65 7.30
N VAL A 5 -21.01 0.25 6.52
CA VAL A 5 -22.12 -0.58 7.02
C VAL A 5 -21.75 -2.07 7.02
N GLU A 6 -20.81 -2.50 6.17
CA GLU A 6 -20.28 -3.87 6.16
C GLU A 6 -19.07 -3.96 5.20
N PRO A 7 -17.87 -4.36 5.67
CA PRO A 7 -16.68 -4.55 4.82
C PRO A 7 -16.91 -5.51 3.63
N GLY A 8 -17.90 -6.40 3.74
CA GLY A 8 -18.35 -7.28 2.66
C GLY A 8 -18.84 -6.53 1.42
N TYR A 9 -19.39 -5.32 1.57
CA TYR A 9 -19.85 -4.50 0.44
C TYR A 9 -18.70 -3.98 -0.43
N GLY A 10 -17.49 -3.83 0.11
CA GLY A 10 -16.31 -3.47 -0.69
C GLY A 10 -16.08 -4.45 -1.85
N LYS A 11 -16.30 -5.75 -1.62
CA LYS A 11 -16.22 -6.78 -2.68
C LYS A 11 -17.27 -6.57 -3.76
N TYR A 12 -18.49 -6.15 -3.40
CA TYR A 12 -19.55 -5.87 -4.37
C TYR A 12 -19.26 -4.60 -5.17
N VAL A 13 -18.72 -3.56 -4.54
CA VAL A 13 -18.27 -2.33 -5.21
C VAL A 13 -17.17 -2.64 -6.22
N ILE A 14 -16.13 -3.39 -5.82
CA ILE A 14 -15.06 -3.82 -6.72
C ILE A 14 -15.61 -4.68 -7.87
N LYS A 15 -16.48 -5.64 -7.58
CA LYS A 15 -17.09 -6.52 -8.60
C LYS A 15 -17.95 -5.71 -9.58
N TYR A 16 -18.71 -4.74 -9.08
CA TYR A 16 -19.48 -3.83 -9.90
C TYR A 16 -18.56 -3.02 -10.81
N PHE A 17 -17.54 -2.36 -10.28
CA PHE A 17 -16.58 -1.62 -11.09
C PHE A 17 -15.92 -2.51 -12.14
N LYS A 18 -15.42 -3.70 -11.80
CA LYS A 18 -14.84 -4.64 -12.78
C LYS A 18 -15.79 -4.95 -13.95
N ASN A 19 -17.08 -5.08 -13.67
CA ASN A 19 -18.09 -5.43 -14.67
C ASN A 19 -18.58 -4.24 -15.52
N PHE A 20 -18.29 -3.00 -15.13
CA PHE A 20 -18.84 -1.81 -15.78
C PHE A 20 -17.80 -0.74 -16.13
N ILE A 21 -16.55 -0.87 -15.69
CA ILE A 21 -15.50 0.13 -15.88
C ILE A 21 -15.18 0.39 -17.36
N TYR A 22 -15.32 -0.62 -18.23
CA TYR A 22 -15.14 -0.44 -19.67
C TYR A 22 -16.19 0.47 -20.33
N LYS A 23 -17.32 0.73 -19.64
CA LYS A 23 -18.34 1.67 -20.11
C LYS A 23 -18.10 3.08 -19.63
N TRP A 24 -17.14 3.28 -18.72
CA TRP A 24 -16.91 4.52 -18.01
C TRP A 24 -15.55 5.08 -18.41
N ASP A 25 -15.40 6.39 -18.25
CA ASP A 25 -14.09 7.03 -18.44
C ASP A 25 -13.17 6.65 -17.27
N ARG A 26 -12.17 5.81 -17.57
CA ARG A 26 -11.21 5.28 -16.60
C ARG A 26 -10.44 6.39 -15.91
N GLU A 27 -10.12 7.48 -16.61
CA GLU A 27 -9.40 8.61 -16.01
C GLU A 27 -10.27 9.34 -14.99
N ASN A 28 -11.56 9.54 -15.29
CA ASN A 28 -12.48 10.14 -14.33
C ASN A 28 -12.70 9.26 -13.10
N ILE A 29 -12.76 7.93 -13.27
CA ILE A 29 -12.81 7.01 -12.14
C ILE A 29 -11.52 7.11 -11.32
N ALA A 30 -10.35 7.09 -11.96
CA ALA A 30 -9.07 7.21 -11.26
C ALA A 30 -9.02 8.50 -10.44
N LYS A 31 -9.42 9.64 -11.03
CA LYS A 31 -9.51 10.93 -10.32
C LYS A 31 -10.44 10.86 -9.11
N LEU A 32 -11.65 10.33 -9.28
CA LEU A 32 -12.62 10.19 -8.19
C LEU A 32 -12.06 9.31 -7.06
N ILE A 33 -11.52 8.14 -7.39
CA ILE A 33 -10.98 7.21 -6.38
C ILE A 33 -9.74 7.80 -5.68
N ASN A 34 -8.90 8.56 -6.38
CA ASN A 34 -7.78 9.26 -5.74
C ASN A 34 -8.24 10.37 -4.79
N GLU A 35 -9.30 11.09 -5.13
CA GLU A 35 -9.86 12.11 -4.26
C GLU A 35 -10.50 11.49 -3.01
N GLU A 36 -11.27 10.42 -3.16
CA GLU A 36 -11.84 9.69 -2.01
C GLU A 36 -10.75 9.04 -1.14
N LEU A 37 -9.68 8.52 -1.75
CA LEU A 37 -8.50 8.04 -1.01
C LEU A 37 -7.84 9.17 -0.22
N ARG A 38 -7.66 10.34 -0.83
CA ARG A 38 -7.08 11.51 -0.17
C ARG A 38 -7.89 11.90 1.07
N VAL A 39 -9.21 12.02 0.91
CA VAL A 39 -10.13 12.33 2.02
C VAL A 39 -10.09 11.25 3.09
N ALA A 40 -10.08 9.97 2.72
CA ALA A 40 -9.99 8.87 3.68
C ALA A 40 -8.67 8.91 4.50
N ILE A 41 -7.55 9.30 3.88
CA ILE A 41 -6.28 9.47 4.60
C ILE A 41 -6.34 10.69 5.53
N GLU A 42 -6.89 11.81 5.07
CA GLU A 42 -7.02 13.05 5.84
C GLU A 42 -7.94 12.89 7.06
N ASP A 43 -9.01 12.10 6.92
CA ASP A 43 -9.99 11.82 7.98
C ASP A 43 -9.62 10.59 8.84
N GLU A 44 -8.42 10.01 8.66
CA GLU A 44 -7.94 8.81 9.37
C GLU A 44 -8.87 7.58 9.23
N LEU A 45 -9.59 7.48 8.11
CA LEU A 45 -10.47 6.38 7.76
C LEU A 45 -9.68 5.20 7.19
N GLU A 46 -9.02 4.45 8.09
CA GLU A 46 -8.07 3.40 7.74
C GLU A 46 -8.64 2.31 6.83
N GLN A 47 -9.88 1.87 7.05
CA GLN A 47 -10.50 0.80 6.26
C GLN A 47 -10.83 1.27 4.84
N GLU A 48 -11.35 2.49 4.71
CA GLU A 48 -11.69 3.12 3.45
C GLU A 48 -10.44 3.35 2.60
N ALA A 49 -9.36 3.85 3.21
CA ALA A 49 -8.09 4.02 2.53
C ALA A 49 -7.60 2.70 1.92
N LEU A 50 -7.66 1.60 2.68
CA LEU A 50 -7.31 0.26 2.17
C LEU A 50 -8.24 -0.21 1.04
N ILE A 51 -9.54 0.07 1.13
CA ILE A 51 -10.51 -0.27 0.09
C ILE A 51 -10.19 0.48 -1.20
N PHE A 52 -9.91 1.78 -1.13
CA PHE A 52 -9.58 2.57 -2.32
C PHE A 52 -8.25 2.15 -2.94
N LEU A 53 -7.22 1.84 -2.13
CA LEU A 53 -5.98 1.27 -2.61
C LEU A 53 -6.18 -0.09 -3.29
N ASP A 54 -7.04 -0.96 -2.75
CA ASP A 54 -7.36 -2.25 -3.36
C ASP A 54 -8.16 -2.09 -4.66
N ILE A 55 -9.07 -1.10 -4.73
CA ILE A 55 -9.78 -0.74 -5.97
C ILE A 55 -8.76 -0.29 -7.04
N ILE A 56 -7.85 0.62 -6.70
CA ILE A 56 -6.80 1.11 -7.60
C ILE A 56 -5.98 -0.07 -8.13
N LYS A 57 -5.53 -0.95 -7.24
CA LYS A 57 -4.74 -2.13 -7.59
C LYS A 57 -5.52 -3.07 -8.52
N LYS A 58 -6.73 -3.48 -8.13
CA LYS A 58 -7.53 -4.47 -8.85
C LYS A 58 -8.06 -3.99 -10.20
N LEU A 59 -8.21 -2.68 -10.36
CA LEU A 59 -8.67 -2.05 -11.60
C LEU A 59 -7.50 -1.43 -12.39
N LYS A 60 -6.27 -1.57 -11.90
CA LYS A 60 -5.05 -0.97 -12.47
C LYS A 60 -5.24 0.53 -12.76
N LEU A 61 -5.85 1.27 -11.84
CA LEU A 61 -6.03 2.71 -11.98
C LEU A 61 -4.72 3.42 -11.68
N SER A 62 -4.56 4.64 -12.20
CA SER A 62 -3.44 5.47 -11.78
C SER A 62 -3.62 5.94 -10.33
N LEU A 63 -2.52 6.04 -9.60
CA LEU A 63 -2.43 6.56 -8.24
C LEU A 63 -1.74 7.92 -8.28
N ASP A 64 -2.27 8.90 -7.54
CA ASP A 64 -1.63 10.20 -7.37
C ASP A 64 -0.43 10.08 -6.43
N ALA A 65 0.72 10.59 -6.87
CA ALA A 65 1.93 10.65 -6.05
C ALA A 65 1.70 11.32 -4.68
N GLN A 66 0.79 12.30 -4.59
CA GLN A 66 0.44 12.94 -3.32
C GLN A 66 -0.19 11.95 -2.33
N ASN A 67 -1.01 11.01 -2.80
CA ASN A 67 -1.61 9.99 -1.94
C ASN A 67 -0.54 9.04 -1.38
N ILE A 68 0.45 8.66 -2.18
CA ILE A 68 1.61 7.89 -1.70
C ILE A 68 2.32 8.66 -0.57
N ILE A 69 2.63 9.93 -0.79
CA ILE A 69 3.29 10.78 0.22
C ILE A 69 2.49 10.86 1.51
N ASN A 70 1.17 11.01 1.41
CA ASN A 70 0.29 11.10 2.58
C ASN A 70 0.22 9.76 3.32
N ILE A 71 0.15 8.64 2.60
CA ILE A 71 0.15 7.29 3.19
C ILE A 71 1.46 7.02 3.93
N LEU A 72 2.61 7.40 3.36
CA LEU A 72 3.90 7.20 4.04
C LEU A 72 4.01 7.93 5.39
N LYS A 73 3.10 8.87 5.69
CA LYS A 73 3.04 9.63 6.94
C LYS A 73 1.98 9.10 7.93
N CYS A 74 1.14 8.14 7.54
CA CYS A 74 0.07 7.63 8.40
C CYS A 74 0.55 6.47 9.31
N SER A 75 -0.31 6.04 10.23
CA SER A 75 -0.06 4.91 11.14
C SER A 75 -0.45 3.54 10.57
N ASN A 76 -1.09 3.50 9.40
CA ASN A 76 -1.63 2.28 8.84
C ASN A 76 -0.55 1.50 8.07
N ASP A 77 0.02 0.49 8.73
CA ASP A 77 1.06 -0.37 8.18
C ASP A 77 0.67 -1.03 6.84
N PHE A 78 -0.56 -1.52 6.70
CA PHE A 78 -1.01 -2.13 5.44
C PHE A 78 -1.09 -1.12 4.29
N ALA A 79 -1.58 0.09 4.55
CA ALA A 79 -1.64 1.13 3.54
C ALA A 79 -0.22 1.50 3.08
N ILE A 80 0.72 1.60 4.02
CA ILE A 80 2.13 1.86 3.74
C ILE A 80 2.74 0.74 2.89
N VAL A 81 2.52 -0.54 3.24
CA VAL A 81 2.98 -1.68 2.43
C VAL A 81 2.46 -1.57 1.00
N MET A 82 1.16 -1.27 0.83
CA MET A 82 0.56 -1.09 -0.49
C MET A 82 1.19 0.07 -1.27
N ALA A 83 1.40 1.23 -0.62
CA ALA A 83 2.01 2.39 -1.26
C ALA A 83 3.46 2.15 -1.68
N LEU A 84 4.23 1.43 -0.86
CA LEU A 84 5.59 1.02 -1.19
C LEU A 84 5.61 0.02 -2.36
N ASP A 85 4.69 -0.94 -2.38
CA ASP A 85 4.53 -1.89 -3.47
C ASP A 85 4.15 -1.17 -4.79
N PHE A 86 3.19 -0.24 -4.75
CA PHE A 86 2.86 0.60 -5.90
C PHE A 86 4.08 1.38 -6.38
N TRP A 87 4.82 2.01 -5.47
CA TRP A 87 6.00 2.77 -5.86
C TRP A 87 7.06 1.86 -6.48
N LYS A 88 7.43 0.76 -5.82
CA LYS A 88 8.50 -0.15 -6.28
C LYS A 88 8.15 -0.81 -7.62
N ASN A 89 6.92 -1.28 -7.78
CA ASN A 89 6.50 -2.12 -8.90
C ASN A 89 5.71 -1.35 -9.98
N ARG A 90 5.70 -0.01 -9.94
CA ARG A 90 4.99 0.84 -10.91
C ARG A 90 5.37 0.55 -12.37
N GLU A 91 4.38 0.41 -13.22
CA GLU A 91 4.52 0.54 -14.67
C GLU A 91 4.45 2.01 -15.11
N GLU A 92 4.89 2.31 -16.33
CA GLU A 92 4.82 3.66 -16.89
C GLU A 92 3.35 4.14 -16.95
N GLY A 93 3.07 5.30 -16.37
CA GLY A 93 1.73 5.90 -16.33
C GLY A 93 0.84 5.45 -15.17
N GLU A 94 1.27 4.50 -14.32
CA GLU A 94 0.50 4.10 -13.13
C GLU A 94 0.56 5.13 -12.00
N ILE A 95 1.61 5.96 -11.95
CA ILE A 95 1.72 7.06 -10.99
C ILE A 95 1.56 8.40 -11.73
N THR A 96 0.58 9.19 -11.29
CA THR A 96 0.39 10.58 -11.76
C THR A 96 1.14 11.55 -10.86
N ASN A 97 1.46 12.75 -11.38
CA ASN A 97 2.29 13.75 -10.69
C ASN A 97 3.68 13.21 -10.28
N ILE A 98 4.35 12.54 -11.22
CA ILE A 98 5.66 11.91 -11.01
C ILE A 98 6.77 12.92 -10.70
N ASP A 99 6.53 14.21 -10.94
CA ASP A 99 7.40 15.31 -10.50
C ASP A 99 7.65 15.31 -8.99
N LYS A 100 6.82 14.61 -8.21
CA LYS A 100 6.99 14.40 -6.76
C LYS A 100 7.82 13.18 -6.37
N ALA A 101 8.46 12.50 -7.33
CA ALA A 101 9.27 11.30 -7.09
C ALA A 101 10.32 11.50 -5.98
N ASP A 102 10.98 12.65 -5.96
CA ASP A 102 11.99 12.98 -4.94
C ASP A 102 11.39 13.07 -3.54
N GLU A 103 10.16 13.58 -3.41
CA GLU A 103 9.46 13.65 -2.12
C GLU A 103 9.05 12.25 -1.64
N ILE A 104 8.59 11.38 -2.54
CA ILE A 104 8.30 9.97 -2.23
C ILE A 104 9.58 9.29 -1.74
N ASN A 105 10.69 9.39 -2.47
CA ASN A 105 11.95 8.74 -2.10
C ASN A 105 12.46 9.23 -0.73
N LYS A 106 12.37 10.53 -0.45
CA LYS A 106 12.68 11.09 0.88
C LYS A 106 11.76 10.54 1.97
N GLY A 107 10.48 10.37 1.67
CA GLY A 107 9.51 9.73 2.57
C GLY A 107 9.89 8.29 2.89
N ILE A 108 10.28 7.51 1.88
CA ILE A 108 10.76 6.14 2.04
C ILE A 108 12.04 6.11 2.86
N GLU A 109 13.03 6.96 2.58
CA GLU A 109 14.26 7.06 3.37
C GLU A 109 14.02 7.44 4.84
N LYS A 110 13.03 8.30 5.10
CA LYS A 110 12.62 8.65 6.47
C LYS A 110 12.01 7.45 7.18
N LEU A 111 11.01 6.81 6.56
CA LEU A 111 10.33 5.63 7.09
C LEU A 111 11.33 4.49 7.35
N SER A 112 12.27 4.30 6.43
CA SER A 112 13.32 3.30 6.52
C SER A 112 14.25 3.50 7.73
N ARG A 113 14.60 4.76 8.04
CA ARG A 113 15.37 5.10 9.26
C ARG A 113 14.57 4.85 10.54
N GLU A 114 13.28 5.17 10.54
CA GLU A 114 12.39 4.92 11.69
C GLU A 114 12.26 3.41 11.95
N LEU A 115 12.04 2.61 10.90
CA LEU A 115 11.93 1.16 10.99
C LEU A 115 13.22 0.47 11.45
N LYS A 116 14.39 1.05 11.19
CA LYS A 116 15.66 0.49 11.68
C LYS A 116 15.78 0.47 13.21
N GLU A 117 15.10 1.39 13.89
CA GLU A 117 15.08 1.47 15.35
C GLU A 117 13.98 0.60 15.97
N GLU A 118 13.05 0.12 15.15
CA GLU A 118 11.93 -0.74 15.56
C GLU A 118 12.37 -2.19 15.76
N LYS A 119 11.62 -2.90 16.61
CA LYS A 119 11.82 -4.33 16.87
C LYS A 119 10.68 -5.13 16.26
N PHE A 120 10.96 -6.38 15.88
CA PHE A 120 9.93 -7.33 15.45
C PHE A 120 8.91 -7.69 16.55
N SER A 121 9.20 -7.40 17.81
CA SER A 121 8.23 -7.49 18.92
C SER A 121 7.43 -6.19 19.14
N GLY A 122 7.68 -5.15 18.33
CA GLY A 122 7.07 -3.82 18.45
C GLY A 122 5.73 -3.70 17.74
N ALA A 123 5.12 -2.52 17.79
CA ALA A 123 3.82 -2.26 17.19
C ALA A 123 3.82 -2.36 15.66
N ARG A 124 4.96 -2.07 15.02
CA ARG A 124 5.14 -2.02 13.56
C ARG A 124 5.78 -3.26 12.95
N TRP A 125 5.72 -4.38 13.68
CA TRP A 125 6.36 -5.63 13.25
C TRP A 125 5.88 -6.08 11.86
N LEU A 126 4.62 -5.82 11.52
CA LEU A 126 4.02 -6.22 10.25
C LEU A 126 4.67 -5.47 9.10
N LEU A 127 4.79 -4.13 9.21
CA LEU A 127 5.45 -3.34 8.18
C LEU A 127 6.93 -3.74 8.04
N LEU A 128 7.64 -3.96 9.14
CA LEU A 128 9.02 -4.46 9.11
C LEU A 128 9.13 -5.79 8.35
N TYR A 129 8.24 -6.73 8.68
CA TYR A 129 8.24 -8.06 8.08
C TYR A 129 7.89 -8.02 6.59
N GLU A 130 6.84 -7.30 6.21
CA GLU A 130 6.38 -7.22 4.82
C GLU A 130 7.37 -6.45 3.92
N THR A 131 8.01 -5.39 4.45
CA THR A 131 9.05 -4.67 3.69
C THR A 131 10.29 -5.53 3.47
N LEU A 132 10.63 -6.41 4.41
CA LEU A 132 11.71 -7.39 4.27
C LEU A 132 11.37 -8.48 3.25
N ILE A 133 10.19 -9.12 3.36
CA ILE A 133 9.85 -10.28 2.53
C ILE A 133 9.63 -9.92 1.06
N HIS A 134 9.09 -8.73 0.78
CA HIS A 134 8.84 -8.21 -0.58
C HIS A 134 9.95 -7.27 -1.07
N GLU A 135 11.01 -7.09 -0.27
CA GLU A 135 12.14 -6.20 -0.55
C GLU A 135 11.69 -4.76 -0.91
N LEU A 136 10.66 -4.23 -0.24
CA LEU A 136 10.02 -2.95 -0.59
C LEU A 136 10.89 -1.72 -0.32
N MET A 137 12.01 -1.92 0.39
CA MET A 137 12.96 -0.88 0.79
C MET A 137 14.40 -1.34 0.53
N PRO A 138 15.37 -0.41 0.45
CA PRO A 138 16.78 -0.77 0.26
C PRO A 138 17.30 -1.69 1.37
N SER A 139 18.11 -2.69 0.99
CA SER A 139 18.64 -3.73 1.88
C SER A 139 19.52 -3.21 3.03
N GLU A 140 19.98 -1.98 2.92
CA GLU A 140 20.77 -1.26 3.93
C GLU A 140 20.01 -1.01 5.24
N PHE A 141 18.68 -1.13 5.16
CA PHE A 141 17.74 -0.87 6.24
C PHE A 141 16.94 -2.10 6.64
N THR A 142 17.09 -3.21 5.91
CA THR A 142 16.51 -4.50 6.28
C THR A 142 17.42 -5.16 7.31
N SER A 143 17.00 -5.18 8.58
CA SER A 143 17.75 -5.87 9.64
C SER A 143 17.80 -7.39 9.35
N PRO A 144 18.99 -8.01 9.21
CA PRO A 144 19.13 -9.46 9.08
C PRO A 144 18.83 -10.16 10.43
N PRO A 145 18.61 -11.48 10.42
CA PRO A 145 17.36 -12.10 10.86
C PRO A 145 17.19 -12.15 12.38
N LEU A 146 15.99 -11.74 12.81
CA LEU A 146 15.07 -12.54 13.62
C LEU A 146 15.75 -13.39 14.69
N ASP A 147 16.20 -12.75 15.77
CA ASP A 147 16.48 -13.44 17.04
C ASP A 147 15.24 -14.19 17.57
N ASP A 148 14.07 -13.89 17.00
CA ASP A 148 12.78 -14.48 17.33
C ASP A 148 12.44 -15.65 16.39
N ASP A 149 12.32 -16.84 16.99
CA ASP A 149 11.98 -18.11 16.33
C ASP A 149 10.63 -18.07 15.57
N PHE A 150 9.66 -17.26 16.01
CA PHE A 150 8.36 -17.15 15.34
C PHE A 150 8.52 -16.53 13.96
N PHE A 151 9.17 -15.37 13.90
CA PHE A 151 9.36 -14.66 12.64
C PHE A 151 10.30 -15.41 11.71
N LYS A 152 11.34 -16.04 12.26
CA LYS A 152 12.25 -16.87 11.46
C LYS A 152 11.48 -17.97 10.73
N LYS A 153 10.56 -18.64 11.43
CA LYS A 153 9.67 -19.64 10.81
C LYS A 153 8.75 -19.02 9.76
N LEU A 154 8.17 -17.85 9.99
CA LEU A 154 7.34 -17.17 8.99
C LEU A 154 8.13 -16.90 7.71
N TYR A 155 9.35 -16.34 7.85
CA TYR A 155 10.22 -16.02 6.74
C TYR A 155 10.67 -17.28 5.96
N GLU A 156 11.12 -18.32 6.67
CA GLU A 156 11.52 -19.61 6.07
C GLU A 156 10.39 -20.27 5.28
N HIS A 157 9.14 -20.15 5.76
CA HIS A 157 7.96 -20.68 5.08
C HIS A 157 7.36 -19.71 4.05
N LYS A 158 7.99 -18.55 3.85
CA LYS A 158 7.50 -17.47 2.96
C LYS A 158 6.04 -17.10 3.25
N VAL A 159 5.66 -17.09 4.53
CA VAL A 159 4.33 -16.64 4.94
C VAL A 159 4.24 -15.16 4.66
N THR A 160 3.23 -14.74 3.91
CA THR A 160 2.97 -13.32 3.62
C THR A 160 1.54 -12.97 4.00
N PHE A 161 1.35 -11.78 4.57
CA PHE A 161 0.06 -11.20 4.88
C PHE A 161 -0.40 -10.22 3.79
N TYR A 162 0.48 -9.91 2.84
CA TYR A 162 0.21 -9.08 1.67
C TYR A 162 0.56 -9.81 0.37
N GLN A 163 -0.28 -9.68 -0.66
CA GLN A 163 0.02 -10.19 -1.99
C GLN A 163 0.63 -9.06 -2.82
N SER A 164 1.92 -9.12 -3.14
CA SER A 164 2.59 -8.06 -3.90
C SER A 164 2.14 -8.04 -5.35
N SER A 165 2.26 -6.87 -5.99
CA SER A 165 2.02 -6.73 -7.43
C SER A 165 3.06 -7.49 -8.27
N SER A 166 4.25 -7.80 -7.72
CA SER A 166 5.26 -8.63 -8.39
C SER A 166 4.98 -10.13 -8.30
N ASP A 167 4.07 -10.57 -7.42
CA ASP A 167 3.70 -11.97 -7.26
C ASP A 167 2.84 -12.42 -8.45
N LYS A 168 3.48 -12.87 -9.53
CA LYS A 168 2.78 -13.53 -10.64
C LYS A 168 2.15 -14.83 -10.15
N LEU A 169 0.83 -14.95 -10.34
CA LEU A 169 0.13 -16.24 -10.33
C LEU A 169 0.65 -17.15 -11.45
#